data_AF-A0A8T7K9B1-F1
#
_entry.id   AF-A0A8T7K9B1-F1
#
_cell.length_a   1.000
_cell.length_b   1.000
_cell.length_c   1.000
_cell.angle_alpha   90.00
_cell.angle_beta   90.00
_cell.angle_gamma   90.00
#
_symmetry.space_group_name_H-M   'P 1'
#
loop_
_entity.id
_entity.type
_entity.pdbx_description
1 polymer ?
#
loop_
_entity_poly.entity_id
_entity_poly.type
_entity_poly.pdbx_seq_one_letter_code
_entity_poly.pdbx_strand_id
1 'polypeptide(L)'
;MSSKTYQEEIRKRIQRQYDNRTEFASHLIAFLGTAAVLWGVLQPQYGWATLSAIIMGGWLIGLLIHATIYGMKEAQERAIEREIERERAWRSQYPELKQKRGRLQLSEDGEILDIVDDQPYAQKR
;
A
#
# COMPACT_ATOMS: atom_id res chain seq x y z
N MET A 1 8.72 -15.30 18.84
CA MET A 1 9.22 -14.52 17.69
C MET A 1 10.40 -13.70 18.18
N SER A 2 11.52 -13.75 17.47
CA SER A 2 12.71 -12.97 17.81
C SER A 2 12.39 -11.49 17.64
N SER A 3 12.80 -10.63 18.57
CA SER A 3 12.58 -9.17 18.48
C SER A 3 13.06 -8.57 17.15
N LYS A 4 14.03 -9.22 16.50
CA LYS A 4 14.56 -8.84 15.19
C LYS A 4 13.54 -8.95 14.05
N THR A 5 12.71 -10.00 14.03
CA THR A 5 11.75 -10.22 12.93
C THR A 5 10.64 -9.16 12.95
N TYR A 6 10.20 -8.76 14.14
CA TYR A 6 9.19 -7.71 14.31
C TYR A 6 9.68 -6.33 13.85
N GLN A 7 10.95 -6.00 14.11
CA GLN A 7 11.54 -4.74 13.66
C GLN A 7 11.67 -4.68 12.13
N GLU A 8 12.00 -5.80 11.49
CA GLU A 8 12.08 -5.90 10.03
C GLU A 8 10.71 -5.74 9.36
N GLU A 9 9.65 -6.33 9.93
CA GLU A 9 8.28 -6.19 9.44
C GLU A 9 7.80 -4.73 9.51
N ILE A 10 8.05 -4.04 10.64
CA ILE A 10 7.70 -2.61 10.78
C ILE A 10 8.48 -1.78 9.76
N ARG A 11 9.78 -2.04 9.61
CA ARG A 11 10.63 -1.30 8.67
C ARG A 11 10.13 -1.47 7.23
N LYS A 12 9.83 -2.71 6.81
CA LYS A 12 9.28 -2.99 5.47
C LYS A 12 7.97 -2.26 5.23
N ARG A 13 7.07 -2.21 6.23
CA ARG A 13 5.79 -1.50 6.12
C ARG A 13 5.98 0.00 5.91
N ILE A 14 6.84 0.61 6.71
CA ILE A 14 7.18 2.04 6.57
C ILE A 14 7.82 2.30 5.20
N GLN A 15 8.74 1.43 4.77
CA GLN A 15 9.43 1.58 3.49
C GLN A 15 8.47 1.49 2.30
N ARG A 16 7.50 0.56 2.30
CA ARG A 16 6.45 0.50 1.26
C ARG A 16 5.67 1.81 1.14
N GLN A 17 5.35 2.48 2.25
CA GLN A 17 4.66 3.77 2.20
C GLN A 17 5.52 4.87 1.57
N TYR A 18 6.81 4.91 1.91
CA TYR A 18 7.74 5.88 1.31
C TYR A 18 7.97 5.61 -0.17
N ASP A 19 8.11 4.35 -0.58
CA ASP A 19 8.30 3.97 -1.97
C ASP A 19 7.08 4.38 -2.82
N ASN A 20 5.87 4.09 -2.35
CA ASN A 20 4.63 4.49 -3.03
C ASN A 20 4.50 6.03 -3.18
N ARG A 21 4.88 6.79 -2.14
CA ARG A 21 4.86 8.26 -2.18
C ARG A 21 5.92 8.82 -3.13
N THR A 22 7.11 8.22 -3.13
CA THR A 22 8.22 8.65 -3.97
C THR A 22 7.90 8.41 -5.44
N GLU A 23 7.30 7.27 -5.77
CA GLU A 23 6.85 6.96 -7.14
C GLU A 23 5.78 7.96 -7.61
N PHE A 24 4.78 8.27 -6.78
CA PHE A 24 3.79 9.29 -7.14
C PHE A 24 4.43 10.67 -7.31
N ALA A 25 5.29 11.08 -6.37
CA ALA A 25 5.98 12.37 -6.41
C ALA A 25 6.89 12.51 -7.64
N SER A 26 7.61 11.46 -8.02
CA SER A 26 8.47 11.48 -9.22
C SER A 26 7.64 11.66 -10.50
N HIS A 27 6.48 10.99 -10.61
CA HIS A 27 5.58 11.17 -11.74
C HIS A 27 4.98 12.58 -11.78
N LEU A 28 4.58 13.12 -10.63
CA LEU A 28 4.04 14.47 -10.54
C LEU A 28 5.08 15.54 -10.93
N ILE A 29 6.32 15.40 -10.43
CA ILE A 29 7.41 16.32 -10.77
C ILE A 29 7.75 16.21 -12.26
N ALA A 30 7.84 15.00 -12.80
CA ALA A 30 8.09 14.78 -14.23
C ALA A 30 7.00 15.40 -15.10
N PHE A 31 5.73 15.28 -14.69
CA PHE A 31 4.61 15.91 -15.37
C PHE A 31 4.70 17.43 -15.34
N LEU A 32 4.91 18.04 -14.18
CA LEU A 32 5.01 19.50 -14.05
C LEU A 32 6.20 20.05 -14.84
N GLY A 33 7.35 19.37 -14.80
CA GLY A 33 8.52 19.73 -15.60
C GLY A 33 8.24 19.63 -17.10
N THR A 34 7.63 18.53 -17.55
CA THR A 34 7.25 18.35 -18.96
C THR A 34 6.24 19.41 -19.39
N ALA A 35 5.23 19.69 -18.57
CA ALA A 35 4.23 20.71 -18.82
C ALA A 35 4.84 22.11 -18.98
N ALA A 36 5.76 22.48 -18.09
CA ALA A 36 6.44 23.76 -18.11
C ALA A 36 7.32 23.90 -19.36
N VAL A 37 8.06 22.84 -19.73
CA VAL A 37 8.86 22.82 -20.96
C VAL A 37 7.96 22.92 -22.19
N LEU A 38 6.87 22.14 -22.24
CA LEU A 38 5.92 22.16 -23.34
C LEU A 38 5.35 23.57 -23.53
N TRP A 39 4.84 24.19 -22.47
CA TRP A 39 4.26 25.54 -22.54
C TRP A 39 5.28 26.65 -22.79
N GLY A 40 6.51 26.50 -22.29
CA GLY A 40 7.59 27.47 -22.51
C GLY A 40 8.15 27.42 -23.94
N VAL A 41 8.32 26.22 -24.49
CA VAL A 41 8.93 26.00 -25.81
C VAL A 41 7.89 26.02 -26.93
N LEU A 42 6.73 25.37 -26.73
CA LEU A 42 5.63 25.31 -27.69
C LEU A 42 4.61 26.40 -27.37
N GLN A 43 5.04 27.66 -27.43
CA GLN A 43 4.14 28.80 -27.43
C GLN A 43 3.05 28.60 -28.51
N PRO A 44 1.78 28.98 -28.28
CA PRO A 44 0.61 28.51 -29.06
C PRO A 44 0.52 28.95 -30.52
N GLN A 45 1.59 29.48 -31.10
CA GLN A 45 1.52 30.34 -32.29
C GLN A 45 1.45 29.55 -33.61
N TYR A 46 1.54 28.21 -33.61
CA TYR A 46 1.69 27.42 -34.84
C TYR A 46 1.04 26.02 -34.82
N GLY A 47 -0.24 25.87 -34.45
CA GLY A 47 -0.99 24.62 -34.67
C GLY A 47 -0.62 23.41 -33.78
N TRP A 48 0.49 23.49 -33.05
CA TRP A 48 0.94 22.48 -32.08
C TRP A 48 0.14 22.48 -30.77
N ALA A 49 -0.74 23.47 -30.56
CA ALA A 49 -1.56 23.59 -29.36
C ALA A 49 -2.44 22.36 -29.13
N THR A 50 -3.07 21.83 -30.18
CA THR A 50 -3.94 20.65 -30.09
C THR A 50 -3.15 19.40 -29.71
N LEU A 51 -2.00 19.15 -30.34
CA LEU A 51 -1.16 18.00 -30.01
C LEU A 51 -0.61 18.11 -28.59
N SER A 52 -0.17 19.30 -28.19
CA SER A 52 0.31 19.59 -26.84
C SER A 52 -0.78 19.35 -25.80
N ALA A 53 -2.02 19.78 -26.08
CA ALA A 53 -3.17 19.55 -25.22
C ALA A 53 -3.51 18.06 -25.09
N ILE A 54 -3.42 17.28 -26.17
CA ILE A 54 -3.66 15.82 -26.14
C ILE A 54 -2.60 15.13 -25.28
N ILE A 55 -1.31 15.43 -25.49
CA ILE A 55 -0.21 14.85 -24.71
C ILE A 55 -0.38 15.19 -23.23
N MET A 56 -0.63 16.46 -22.92
CA MET A 56 -0.87 16.93 -21.55
C MET A 56 -2.10 16.28 -20.92
N GLY A 57 -3.19 16.13 -21.68
CA GLY A 57 -4.41 15.47 -21.24
C GLY A 57 -4.19 13.99 -20.91
N GLY A 58 -3.48 13.26 -21.78
CA GLY A 58 -3.13 11.86 -21.54
C GLY A 58 -2.28 11.67 -20.29
N TRP A 59 -1.27 12.54 -20.10
CA TRP A 59 -0.46 12.55 -18.89
C TRP A 59 -1.26 12.88 -17.62
N LEU A 60 -2.17 13.86 -17.70
CA LEU A 60 -3.04 14.23 -16.57
C LEU A 60 -3.93 13.05 -16.16
N ILE A 61 -4.51 12.33 -17.14
CA ILE A 61 -5.30 11.13 -16.87
C ILE A 61 -4.44 10.06 -16.17
N GLY A 62 -3.21 9.83 -16.66
CA GLY A 62 -2.27 8.90 -16.01
C GLY A 62 -2.00 9.26 -14.54
N LEU A 63 -1.77 10.54 -14.26
CA LEU A 63 -1.61 11.04 -12.89
C LEU A 63 -2.85 10.82 -12.02
N LEU A 64 -4.05 11.07 -12.55
CA LEU A 64 -5.31 10.86 -11.83
C LEU A 64 -5.51 9.38 -11.50
N ILE A 65 -5.16 8.47 -12.41
CA ILE A 65 -5.20 7.02 -12.18
C ILE A 65 -4.25 6.65 -11.03
N HIS A 66 -2.99 7.12 -11.09
CA HIS A 66 -2.03 6.86 -10.02
C HIS A 66 -2.46 7.44 -8.67
N ALA A 67 -2.99 8.66 -8.64
CA ALA A 67 -3.52 9.28 -7.43
C ALA A 67 -4.68 8.46 -6.83
N THR A 68 -5.57 7.95 -7.69
CA THR A 68 -6.69 7.10 -7.26
C THR A 68 -6.20 5.78 -6.67
N ILE A 69 -5.27 5.09 -7.35
CA ILE A 69 -4.68 3.84 -6.85
C ILE A 69 -3.98 4.07 -5.51
N TYR A 70 -3.19 5.15 -5.40
CA TYR A 70 -2.53 5.53 -4.16
C TYR A 70 -3.55 5.76 -3.03
N GLY A 71 -4.62 6.53 -3.30
CA GLY A 71 -5.69 6.79 -2.32
C GLY A 71 -6.42 5.53 -1.87
N MET A 72 -6.71 4.60 -2.80
CA MET A 72 -7.33 3.31 -2.48
C MET A 72 -6.43 2.45 -1.58
N LYS A 73 -5.13 2.36 -1.89
CA LYS A 73 -4.16 1.64 -1.05
C LYS A 73 -4.08 2.24 0.36
N GLU A 74 -4.03 3.56 0.47
CA GLU A 74 -3.99 4.22 1.78
C GLU A 74 -5.30 4.02 2.57
N ALA A 75 -6.46 4.04 1.91
CA ALA A 75 -7.74 3.74 2.55
C ALA A 75 -7.81 2.28 3.05
N GLN A 76 -7.30 1.34 2.27
CA GLN A 76 -7.20 -0.07 2.64
C GLN A 76 -6.28 -0.26 3.85
N GLU A 77 -5.09 0.36 3.85
CA GLU A 77 -4.16 0.29 5.00
C GLU A 77 -4.80 0.84 6.28
N ARG A 78 -5.49 1.98 6.21
CA ARG A 78 -6.22 2.56 7.35
C ARG A 78 -7.39 1.69 7.81
N ALA A 79 -8.03 0.92 6.91
CA ALA A 79 -9.08 -0.01 7.30
C ALA A 79 -8.49 -1.22 8.05
N ILE A 80 -7.39 -1.77 7.56
CA ILE A 80 -6.67 -2.87 8.21
C ILE A 80 -6.18 -2.44 9.60
N GLU A 81 -5.61 -1.23 9.72
CA GLU A 81 -5.12 -0.72 11.00
C GLU A 81 -6.24 -0.55 12.02
N ARG A 82 -7.41 -0.03 11.60
CA ARG A 82 -8.60 0.07 12.46
C ARG A 82 -9.10 -1.29 12.96
N GLU A 83 -9.09 -2.32 12.12
CA GLU A 83 -9.49 -3.66 12.55
C GLU A 83 -8.46 -4.31 13.49
N ILE A 84 -7.17 -4.10 13.24
CA ILE A 84 -6.11 -4.55 14.16
C ILE A 84 -6.26 -3.87 15.53
N GLU A 85 -6.55 -2.57 15.57
CA GLU A 85 -6.78 -1.85 16.82
C GLU A 85 -8.03 -2.34 17.55
N ARG A 86 -9.14 -2.56 16.84
CA ARG A 86 -10.36 -3.16 17.42
C ARG A 86 -10.08 -4.53 18.03
N GLU A 87 -9.34 -5.37 17.32
CA GLU A 87 -8.97 -6.69 17.82
C GLU A 87 -8.06 -6.58 19.04
N ARG A 88 -7.07 -5.69 19.03
CA ARG A 88 -6.20 -5.43 20.20
C ARG A 88 -6.99 -4.94 21.41
N ALA A 89 -7.94 -4.03 21.21
CA ALA A 89 -8.81 -3.52 22.27
C ALA A 89 -9.69 -4.64 22.85
N TRP A 90 -10.34 -5.43 21.98
CA TRP A 90 -11.13 -6.58 22.41
C TRP A 90 -10.30 -7.60 23.21
N ARG A 91 -9.07 -7.89 22.75
CA ARG A 91 -8.13 -8.77 23.47
C ARG A 91 -7.73 -8.23 24.83
N SER A 92 -7.54 -6.92 24.95
CA SER A 92 -7.20 -6.28 26.23
C SER A 92 -8.33 -6.41 27.27
N GLN A 93 -9.58 -6.48 26.80
CA GLN A 93 -10.77 -6.59 27.65
C GLN A 93 -11.01 -8.02 28.16
N TYR A 94 -10.58 -9.04 27.41
CA TYR A 94 -10.80 -10.45 27.75
C TYR A 94 -9.49 -11.27 27.77
N PRO A 95 -8.57 -11.00 28.73
CA PRO A 95 -7.27 -11.67 28.79
C PRO A 95 -7.37 -13.19 29.06
N GLU A 96 -8.48 -13.64 29.66
CA GLU A 96 -8.74 -15.03 30.06
C GLU A 96 -9.00 -15.97 28.87
N LEU A 97 -9.49 -15.43 27.74
CA LEU A 97 -9.88 -16.22 26.57
C LEU A 97 -8.62 -16.70 25.84
N LYS A 98 -8.08 -17.84 26.28
CA LYS A 98 -7.02 -18.58 25.57
C LYS A 98 -7.45 -18.82 24.12
N GLN A 99 -6.65 -18.29 23.19
CA GLN A 99 -6.81 -18.52 21.76
C GLN A 99 -7.02 -20.02 21.47
N LYS A 100 -8.12 -20.37 20.80
CA LYS A 100 -8.11 -21.54 19.92
C LYS A 100 -7.14 -21.19 18.80
N ARG A 101 -5.89 -21.65 18.91
CA ARG A 101 -4.86 -21.53 17.87
C ARG A 101 -5.26 -22.39 16.66
N GLY A 102 -6.25 -21.95 15.89
CA GLY A 102 -6.34 -22.26 14.47
C GLY A 102 -5.65 -21.10 13.76
N ARG A 103 -4.35 -21.23 13.50
CA ARG A 103 -3.53 -20.16 12.94
C ARG A 103 -3.83 -20.00 11.46
N LEU A 104 -4.79 -19.16 11.13
CA LEU A 104 -4.84 -18.52 9.82
C LEU A 104 -3.80 -17.40 9.85
N GLN A 105 -2.67 -17.59 9.17
CA GLN A 105 -1.70 -16.53 8.94
C GLN A 105 -2.00 -15.92 7.57
N LEU A 106 -2.05 -14.59 7.50
CA LEU A 106 -2.11 -13.92 6.22
C LEU A 106 -0.71 -13.94 5.61
N SER A 107 -0.60 -14.39 4.36
CA SER A 107 0.62 -14.25 3.56
C SER A 107 0.87 -12.79 3.19
N GLU A 108 2.07 -12.51 2.66
CA GLU A 108 2.55 -11.16 2.37
C GLU A 108 1.74 -10.40 1.29
N ASP A 109 0.89 -11.11 0.55
CA ASP A 109 -0.04 -10.65 -0.48
C ASP A 109 -1.50 -10.54 0.00
N GLY A 110 -1.78 -10.95 1.24
CA GLY A 110 -3.12 -10.92 1.82
C GLY A 110 -3.95 -12.19 1.60
N GLU A 111 -3.35 -13.27 1.09
CA GLU A 111 -4.01 -14.58 1.06
C GLU A 111 -3.99 -15.27 2.43
N ILE A 112 -4.96 -16.15 2.68
CA ILE A 112 -5.09 -16.87 3.94
C ILE A 112 -4.32 -18.19 3.83
N LEU A 113 -3.20 -18.31 4.56
CA LEU A 113 -2.47 -19.58 4.69
C LEU A 113 -3.08 -20.41 5.82
N ASP A 114 -3.61 -21.57 5.46
CA ASP A 114 -4.11 -22.56 6.41
C ASP A 114 -2.93 -23.38 6.93
N ILE A 115 -2.47 -23.07 8.15
CA ILE A 115 -1.42 -23.86 8.78
C ILE A 115 -2.09 -25.09 9.38
N VAL A 116 -2.07 -26.19 8.64
CA VAL A 116 -2.42 -27.51 9.14
C VAL A 116 -1.38 -27.90 10.18
N ASP A 117 -1.71 -27.73 11.46
CA ASP A 117 -0.89 -28.20 12.58
C ASP A 117 -0.97 -29.74 12.64
N ASP A 118 -0.15 -30.42 11.83
CA ASP A 118 0.10 -31.86 11.95
C ASP A 118 1.03 -32.12 13.15
N GLN A 119 0.58 -31.83 14.36
CA GLN A 119 1.25 -32.26 15.60
C GLN A 119 0.55 -33.53 16.11
N PRO A 120 1.19 -34.72 16.01
CA PRO A 120 0.64 -35.94 16.57
C PRO A 120 0.59 -35.82 18.09
N TYR A 121 -0.62 -35.83 18.63
CA TYR A 121 -0.88 -35.80 20.07
C TYR A 121 -0.04 -36.87 20.77
N ALA A 122 0.83 -36.43 21.68
CA ALA A 122 1.66 -37.31 22.49
C ALA A 122 0.76 -38.30 23.25
N GLN A 123 0.90 -39.60 22.94
CA GLN A 123 0.28 -40.67 23.69
C GLN A 123 0.79 -40.63 25.13
N LYS A 124 -0.09 -40.26 26.06
CA LYS A 124 0.15 -40.50 27.49
C LYS A 124 0.17 -42.01 27.71
N ARG A 125 1.32 -42.52 28.18
CA ARG A 125 1.42 -43.80 28.88
C ARG A 125 0.92 -43.66 30.30
#